data_AF-A0A426X4U1-F1
#
_entry.id   AF-A0A426X4U1-F1
#
_cell.length_a   1.000
_cell.length_b   1.000
_cell.length_c   1.000
_cell.angle_alpha   90.00
_cell.angle_beta   90.00
_cell.angle_gamma   90.00
#
_symmetry.space_group_name_H-M   'P 1'
#
loop_
_entity.id
_entity.type
_entity.pdbx_description
1 polymer ?
#
loop_
_entity_poly.entity_id
_entity_poly.type
_entity_poly.pdbx_seq_one_letter_code
_entity_poly.pdbx_strand_id
1 'polypeptide(L)'
;MSADQISQLVTRNLEAVGLKGVEDRMPSELSGGMKKRVALARSIIFDDTKEVIEPEVLLYDEPTAGLDPIASTVVEDLIRSVHNMGHDSLGQTGKIASYVVVTHQHSTIRRAVDRLLFLYEGRIVWEGKTDEFNTTVNPIVRQFASGSLDGPIKY
;
A
#
# COMPACT_ATOMS: atom_id res chain seq x y z
N MET A 1 -19.25 20.92 2.00
CA MET A 1 -18.79 21.04 0.59
C MET A 1 -19.98 21.12 -0.35
N SER A 2 -19.92 21.94 -1.40
CA SER A 2 -20.87 21.93 -2.53
C SER A 2 -20.62 20.72 -3.44
N ALA A 3 -21.58 20.39 -4.31
CA ALA A 3 -21.42 19.30 -5.28
C ALA A 3 -20.20 19.50 -6.20
N ASP A 4 -19.94 20.74 -6.62
CA ASP A 4 -18.77 21.10 -7.43
C ASP A 4 -17.46 20.87 -6.66
N GLN A 5 -17.42 21.21 -5.37
CA GLN A 5 -16.25 20.97 -4.52
C GLN A 5 -15.99 19.47 -4.33
N ILE A 6 -17.04 18.67 -4.14
CA ILE A 6 -16.91 17.20 -4.04
C ILE A 6 -16.36 16.63 -5.35
N SER A 7 -16.90 17.05 -6.49
CA SER A 7 -16.45 16.61 -7.81
C SER A 7 -14.97 16.91 -8.03
N GLN A 8 -14.54 18.16 -7.76
CA GLN A 8 -13.14 18.56 -7.87
C GLN A 8 -12.22 17.77 -6.94
N LEU A 9 -12.65 17.50 -5.70
CA LEU A 9 -11.90 16.69 -4.75
C LEU A 9 -11.74 15.25 -5.25
N VAL A 10 -12.80 14.65 -5.76
CA VAL A 10 -12.77 13.29 -6.34
C VAL A 10 -11.81 13.23 -7.52
N THR A 11 -11.92 14.16 -8.48
CA THR A 11 -11.01 14.22 -9.63
C THR A 11 -9.55 14.34 -9.20
N ARG A 12 -9.24 15.23 -8.24
CA ARG A 12 -7.86 15.39 -7.75
C ARG A 12 -7.33 14.12 -7.08
N ASN A 13 -8.14 13.44 -6.26
CA ASN A 13 -7.72 12.20 -5.60
C ASN A 13 -7.52 11.06 -6.59
N LEU A 14 -8.35 10.97 -7.63
CA LEU A 14 -8.18 10.00 -8.70
C LEU A 14 -6.92 10.31 -9.54
N GLU A 15 -6.63 11.58 -9.82
CA GLU A 15 -5.40 12.00 -10.50
C GLU A 15 -4.14 11.67 -9.68
N ALA A 16 -4.17 11.87 -8.37
CA ALA A 16 -3.07 11.53 -7.46
C ALA A 16 -2.72 10.03 -7.48
N VAL A 17 -3.70 9.16 -7.76
CA VAL A 17 -3.49 7.71 -7.95
C VAL A 17 -3.34 7.28 -9.42
N GLY A 18 -3.16 8.23 -10.34
CA GLY A 18 -2.95 7.97 -11.77
C GLY A 18 -4.18 7.42 -12.49
N LEU A 19 -5.37 7.84 -12.05
CA LEU A 19 -6.70 7.44 -12.55
C LEU A 19 -7.50 8.65 -13.05
N LYS A 20 -6.84 9.61 -13.70
CA LYS A 20 -7.53 10.72 -14.36
C LYS A 20 -8.45 10.21 -15.48
N GLY A 21 -9.66 10.75 -15.58
CA GLY A 21 -10.58 10.45 -16.69
C GLY A 21 -11.34 9.13 -16.54
N VAL A 22 -11.38 8.55 -15.33
CA VAL A 22 -12.16 7.33 -15.05
C VAL A 22 -13.25 7.56 -14.01
N GLU A 23 -13.57 8.82 -13.71
CA GLU A 23 -14.54 9.26 -12.69
C GLU A 23 -15.94 8.67 -12.94
N ASP A 24 -16.34 8.59 -14.20
CA ASP A 24 -17.69 8.13 -14.60
C ASP A 24 -17.76 6.62 -14.88
N ARG A 25 -16.64 5.88 -14.74
CA ARG A 25 -16.61 4.44 -14.99
C ARG A 25 -17.14 3.65 -13.80
N MET A 26 -17.97 2.65 -14.09
CA MET A 26 -18.48 1.71 -13.10
C MET A 26 -17.37 0.76 -12.64
N PRO A 27 -17.41 0.25 -11.39
CA PRO A 27 -16.40 -0.68 -10.89
C PRO A 27 -16.21 -1.92 -11.77
N SER A 28 -17.28 -2.42 -12.41
CA SER A 28 -17.22 -3.54 -13.35
C SER A 28 -16.36 -3.28 -14.58
N GLU A 29 -16.19 -2.01 -14.97
CA GLU A 29 -15.43 -1.60 -16.15
C GLU A 29 -13.94 -1.43 -15.84
N LEU A 30 -13.54 -1.47 -14.57
CA LEU A 30 -12.16 -1.24 -14.13
C LEU A 30 -11.34 -2.54 -14.11
N SER A 31 -10.06 -2.46 -14.51
CA SER A 31 -9.12 -3.57 -14.31
C SER A 31 -8.85 -3.82 -12.81
N GLY A 32 -8.31 -4.97 -12.45
CA GLY A 32 -7.97 -5.29 -11.05
C GLY A 32 -7.07 -4.22 -10.40
N GLY A 33 -6.01 -3.81 -11.10
CA GLY A 33 -5.11 -2.75 -10.64
C GLY A 33 -5.80 -1.39 -10.52
N MET A 34 -6.72 -1.05 -11.44
CA MET A 34 -7.52 0.17 -11.32
C MET A 34 -8.43 0.13 -10.10
N LYS A 35 -9.09 -1.00 -9.81
CA LYS A 35 -9.93 -1.17 -8.61
C LYS A 35 -9.14 -0.95 -7.32
N LYS A 36 -7.92 -1.50 -7.24
CA LYS A 36 -7.02 -1.31 -6.08
C LYS A 36 -6.64 0.17 -5.92
N ARG A 37 -6.34 0.87 -7.02
CA ARG A 37 -6.03 2.31 -7.00
C ARG A 37 -7.23 3.19 -6.64
N VAL A 38 -8.43 2.86 -7.11
CA VAL A 38 -9.68 3.53 -6.66
C VAL A 38 -9.90 3.29 -5.17
N ALA A 39 -9.68 2.07 -4.68
CA ALA A 39 -9.80 1.76 -3.26
C ALA A 39 -8.82 2.58 -2.40
N LEU A 40 -7.59 2.78 -2.88
CA LEU A 40 -6.60 3.66 -2.27
C LEU A 40 -7.04 5.13 -2.29
N ALA A 41 -7.50 5.65 -3.43
CA ALA A 41 -8.02 7.03 -3.51
C ALA A 41 -9.16 7.24 -2.49
N ARG A 42 -10.04 6.25 -2.34
CA ARG A 42 -11.12 6.28 -1.34
C ARG A 42 -10.61 6.24 0.10
N SER A 43 -9.47 5.62 0.40
CA SER A 43 -8.94 5.58 1.77
C SER A 43 -8.20 6.85 2.19
N ILE A 44 -7.75 7.66 1.22
CA ILE A 44 -6.97 8.89 1.49
C ILE A 44 -7.77 10.17 1.29
N ILE A 45 -8.94 10.11 0.66
CA ILE A 45 -9.80 11.28 0.48
C ILE A 45 -10.37 11.74 1.83
N PHE A 46 -10.33 13.04 2.09
CA PHE A 46 -10.86 13.66 3.31
C PHE A 46 -11.52 15.01 3.01
N ASP A 47 -12.38 15.45 3.93
CA ASP A 47 -13.10 16.72 3.85
C ASP A 47 -12.15 17.88 4.24
N ASP A 48 -11.74 18.65 3.24
CA ASP A 48 -10.82 19.78 3.41
C ASP A 48 -11.48 21.03 4.02
N THR A 49 -12.79 20.98 4.31
CA THR A 49 -13.54 22.08 4.93
C THR A 49 -13.61 22.01 6.44
N LYS A 50 -13.15 20.91 7.06
CA LYS A 50 -13.16 20.74 8.51
C LYS A 50 -11.80 21.11 9.12
N GLU A 51 -11.83 21.91 10.18
CA GLU A 51 -10.72 21.93 11.14
C GLU A 51 -10.76 20.58 11.87
N VAL A 52 -9.91 19.61 11.48
CA VAL A 52 -9.31 18.53 12.31
C VAL A 52 -9.06 17.20 11.55
N ILE A 53 -7.82 16.70 11.75
CA ILE A 53 -7.23 15.35 11.73
C ILE A 53 -7.54 14.42 10.53
N GLU A 54 -6.53 14.35 9.66
CA GLU A 54 -6.34 13.37 8.58
C GLU A 54 -6.13 11.94 9.15
N PRO A 55 -6.21 10.87 8.32
CA PRO A 55 -5.89 9.53 8.78
C PRO A 55 -4.44 9.47 9.25
N GLU A 56 -4.24 9.30 10.56
CA GLU A 56 -2.90 9.13 11.13
C GLU A 56 -2.26 7.81 10.68
N VAL A 57 -3.09 6.78 10.45
CA VAL A 57 -2.64 5.44 10.09
C VAL A 57 -3.53 4.81 9.02
N LEU A 58 -2.93 4.28 7.95
CA LEU A 58 -3.60 3.43 6.97
C LEU A 58 -3.25 1.95 7.16
N LEU A 59 -4.23 1.07 6.94
CA LEU A 59 -4.05 -0.38 7.00
C LEU A 59 -4.30 -0.98 5.62
N TYR A 60 -3.31 -1.68 5.08
CA TYR A 60 -3.41 -2.39 3.81
C TYR A 60 -3.36 -3.89 4.05
N ASP A 61 -4.40 -4.59 3.59
CA ASP A 61 -4.44 -6.04 3.58
C ASP A 61 -4.24 -6.55 2.14
N GLU A 62 -3.07 -7.14 1.89
CA GLU A 62 -2.67 -7.70 0.59
C GLU A 62 -2.99 -6.76 -0.61
N PRO A 63 -2.39 -5.56 -0.63
CA PRO A 63 -2.75 -4.53 -1.61
C PRO A 63 -2.43 -4.93 -3.05
N THR A 64 -1.42 -5.77 -3.26
CA THR A 64 -0.91 -6.21 -4.57
C THR A 64 -1.37 -7.60 -4.98
N ALA A 65 -2.16 -8.30 -4.16
CA ALA A 65 -2.63 -9.64 -4.49
C ALA A 65 -3.44 -9.71 -5.79
N GLY A 66 -3.10 -10.68 -6.64
CA GLY A 66 -3.74 -10.91 -7.94
C GLY A 66 -3.38 -9.91 -9.03
N LEU A 67 -2.40 -9.03 -8.80
CA LEU A 67 -1.87 -8.11 -9.80
C LEU A 67 -0.64 -8.70 -10.49
N ASP A 68 -0.45 -8.33 -11.77
CA ASP A 68 0.81 -8.56 -12.46
C ASP A 68 1.94 -7.67 -11.88
N PRO A 69 3.23 -8.00 -12.13
CA PRO A 69 4.35 -7.26 -11.53
C PRO A 69 4.36 -5.75 -11.82
N ILE A 70 3.89 -5.31 -12.99
CA ILE A 70 3.86 -3.90 -13.36
C ILE A 70 2.77 -3.21 -12.54
N ALA A 71 1.56 -3.77 -12.52
CA ALA A 71 0.46 -3.23 -11.72
C ALA A 71 0.78 -3.21 -10.21
N SER A 72 1.47 -4.23 -9.68
CA SER A 72 1.95 -4.24 -8.30
C SER A 72 2.90 -3.09 -8.01
N THR A 73 3.86 -2.83 -8.91
CA THR A 73 4.81 -1.71 -8.77
C THR A 73 4.07 -0.37 -8.66
N VAL A 74 3.05 -0.16 -9.50
CA VAL A 74 2.25 1.07 -9.45
C VAL A 74 1.55 1.21 -8.09
N VAL A 75 0.95 0.14 -7.56
CA VAL A 75 0.28 0.19 -6.24
C VAL A 75 1.29 0.41 -5.11
N GLU A 76 2.46 -0.23 -5.16
CA GLU A 76 3.52 -0.08 -4.16
C GLU A 76 4.07 1.35 -4.11
N ASP A 77 4.30 1.95 -5.28
CA ASP A 77 4.75 3.34 -5.38
C ASP A 77 3.68 4.31 -4.86
N LEU A 78 2.40 3.99 -5.07
CA LEU A 78 1.29 4.77 -4.53
C LEU A 78 1.15 4.63 -3.01
N ILE A 79 1.38 3.45 -2.44
CA ILE A 79 1.40 3.28 -0.97
C ILE A 79 2.50 4.16 -0.36
N ARG A 80 3.67 4.25 -1.01
CA ARG A 80 4.74 5.12 -0.57
C ARG A 80 4.42 6.59 -0.75
N SER A 81 3.78 6.98 -1.86
CA SER A 81 3.54 8.39 -2.14
C SER A 81 2.56 9.06 -1.17
N VAL A 82 1.58 8.32 -0.65
CA VAL A 82 0.58 8.87 0.27
C VAL A 82 1.13 9.10 1.68
N HIS A 83 2.27 8.49 2.01
CA HIS A 83 2.97 8.69 3.27
C HIS A 83 3.68 10.05 3.32
N ASN A 84 3.80 10.66 4.50
CA ASN A 84 4.35 12.01 4.68
C ASN A 84 5.83 12.17 4.30
N MET A 85 6.57 11.08 4.16
CA MET A 85 7.94 11.08 3.62
C MET A 85 7.97 10.83 2.10
N GLY A 86 6.82 10.56 1.47
CA GLY A 86 6.67 10.30 0.05
C GLY A 86 6.10 11.49 -0.71
N HIS A 87 6.16 11.38 -2.04
CA HIS A 87 5.61 12.37 -2.97
C HIS A 87 4.70 11.68 -4.00
N ASP A 88 3.54 12.27 -4.25
CA ASP A 88 2.61 11.81 -5.29
C ASP A 88 3.06 12.15 -6.72
N SER A 89 2.24 11.78 -7.70
CA SER A 89 2.51 12.03 -9.13
C SER A 89 2.62 13.53 -9.47
N LEU A 90 2.13 14.40 -8.60
CA LEU A 90 2.17 15.86 -8.72
C LEU A 90 3.30 16.47 -7.88
N GLY A 91 4.13 15.65 -7.21
CA GLY A 91 5.22 16.09 -6.34
C GLY A 91 4.76 16.54 -4.95
N GLN A 92 3.47 16.38 -4.61
CA GLN A 92 2.94 16.79 -3.32
C GLN A 92 3.31 15.79 -2.25
N THR A 93 3.70 16.30 -1.09
CA THR A 93 3.98 15.45 0.07
C THR A 93 2.71 14.71 0.48
N GLY A 94 2.85 13.40 0.72
CA GLY A 94 1.79 12.60 1.27
C GLY A 94 1.32 13.14 2.63
N LYS A 95 0.11 12.77 3.01
CA LYS A 95 -0.55 13.32 4.20
C LYS A 95 -0.66 12.31 5.34
N ILE A 96 -0.39 11.04 5.03
CA ILE A 96 -0.54 9.93 5.97
C ILE A 96 0.72 9.82 6.83
N ALA A 97 0.55 9.88 8.15
CA ALA A 97 1.67 9.85 9.08
C ALA A 97 2.31 8.45 9.23
N SER A 98 1.52 7.39 9.09
CA SER A 98 2.01 6.02 9.16
C SER A 98 1.10 5.04 8.42
N TYR A 99 1.58 3.85 8.12
CA TYR A 99 0.74 2.77 7.62
C TYR A 99 1.29 1.40 7.96
N VAL A 100 0.42 0.39 7.92
CA VAL A 100 0.76 -1.02 8.11
C VAL A 100 0.32 -1.78 6.87
N VAL A 101 1.20 -2.63 6.36
CA VAL A 101 0.91 -3.52 5.23
C VAL A 101 1.02 -4.97 5.68
N VAL A 102 -0.05 -5.74 5.49
CA VAL A 102 0.00 -7.20 5.52
C VAL A 102 0.29 -7.68 4.11
N THR A 103 1.40 -8.40 3.94
CA THR A 103 1.75 -8.97 2.65
C THR A 103 2.70 -10.15 2.75
N HIS A 104 2.58 -11.08 1.79
CA HIS A 104 3.59 -12.08 1.49
C HIS A 104 4.47 -11.72 0.28
N GLN A 105 4.23 -10.57 -0.36
CA GLN A 105 4.90 -10.18 -1.60
C GLN A 105 6.26 -9.52 -1.31
N HIS A 106 7.32 -10.14 -1.83
CA HIS A 106 8.68 -9.65 -1.72
C HIS A 106 8.90 -8.27 -2.34
N SER A 107 8.19 -7.94 -3.43
CA SER A 107 8.26 -6.61 -4.04
C SER A 107 7.72 -5.53 -3.10
N THR A 108 6.57 -5.79 -2.49
CA THR A 108 5.91 -4.87 -1.55
C THR A 108 6.77 -4.67 -0.31
N ILE A 109 7.36 -5.75 0.22
CA ILE A 109 8.34 -5.68 1.31
C ILE A 109 9.48 -4.71 0.96
N ARG A 110 10.09 -4.86 -0.22
CA ARG A 110 11.27 -4.06 -0.59
C ARG A 110 10.95 -2.61 -0.94
N ARG A 111 9.80 -2.35 -1.57
CA ARG A 111 9.46 -1.04 -2.11
C ARG A 111 8.63 -0.20 -1.16
N ALA A 112 7.74 -0.83 -0.40
CA ALA A 112 6.66 -0.17 0.30
C ALA A 112 6.77 -0.19 1.82
N VAL A 113 7.78 -0.79 2.45
CA VAL A 113 7.90 -0.78 3.93
C VAL A 113 9.33 -0.50 4.42
N ASP A 114 9.45 0.13 5.59
CA ASP A 114 10.74 0.46 6.23
C ASP A 114 11.12 -0.54 7.33
N ARG A 115 10.11 -1.10 8.00
CA ARG A 115 10.23 -2.07 9.10
C ARG A 115 9.29 -3.24 8.86
N LEU A 116 9.73 -4.43 9.24
CA LEU A 116 8.98 -5.66 9.14
C LEU A 116 8.76 -6.30 10.51
N LEU A 117 7.58 -6.91 10.65
CA LEU A 117 7.25 -7.86 11.70
C LEU A 117 6.90 -9.17 11.02
N PHE A 118 7.68 -10.23 11.29
CA PHE A 118 7.40 -11.55 10.75
C PHE A 118 6.58 -12.36 11.73
N LEU A 119 5.33 -12.67 11.36
CA LEU A 119 4.40 -13.42 12.20
C LEU A 119 4.43 -14.91 11.82
N TYR A 120 4.55 -15.78 12.81
CA TYR A 120 4.41 -17.23 12.67
C TYR A 120 3.71 -17.80 13.90
N GLU A 121 2.65 -18.60 13.69
CA GLU A 121 1.82 -19.19 14.76
C GLU A 121 1.33 -18.16 15.81
N GLY A 122 0.91 -16.98 15.35
CA GLY A 122 0.41 -15.90 16.21
C GLY A 122 1.48 -15.20 17.04
N ARG A 123 2.77 -15.45 16.77
CA ARG A 123 3.91 -14.82 17.46
C ARG A 123 4.79 -14.06 16.48
N ILE A 124 5.30 -12.91 16.91
CA ILE A 124 6.35 -12.20 16.17
C ILE A 124 7.65 -13.00 16.38
N VAL A 125 8.13 -13.64 15.33
CA VAL A 125 9.35 -14.48 15.35
C VAL A 125 10.58 -13.72 14.87
N TRP A 126 10.38 -12.58 14.22
CA TRP A 126 11.44 -11.68 13.77
C TRP A 126 10.89 -10.26 13.60
N GLU A 127 11.70 -9.27 13.94
CA GLU A 127 11.49 -7.84 13.66
C GLU A 127 12.82 -7.27 13.16
N GLY A 128 12.75 -6.38 12.18
CA GLY A 128 13.93 -5.71 11.65
C GLY A 128 13.57 -4.69 10.58
N LYS A 129 14.58 -4.00 10.09
CA LYS A 129 14.45 -3.13 8.92
C LYS A 129 14.36 -3.96 7.64
N THR A 130 13.83 -3.35 6.58
CA THR A 130 13.67 -4.00 5.28
C THR A 130 14.98 -4.46 4.65
N ASP A 131 16.07 -3.75 4.85
CA ASP A 131 17.41 -4.12 4.36
C ASP A 131 17.98 -5.35 5.08
N GLU A 132 17.59 -5.60 6.33
CA GLU A 132 17.99 -6.75 7.13
C GLU A 132 17.25 -8.04 6.74
N PHE A 133 16.13 -7.94 6.00
CA PHE A 133 15.29 -9.07 5.62
C PHE A 133 16.06 -10.13 4.83
N ASN A 134 16.97 -9.72 3.94
CA ASN A 134 17.73 -10.66 3.10
C ASN A 134 19.01 -11.19 3.78
N THR A 135 19.42 -10.61 4.92
CA THR A 135 20.68 -10.96 5.61
C THR A 135 20.46 -11.69 6.92
N THR A 136 19.22 -11.79 7.38
CA THR A 136 18.85 -12.51 8.61
C THR A 136 19.24 -13.99 8.58
N VAL A 137 19.66 -14.50 9.74
CA VAL A 137 19.94 -15.94 9.96
C VAL A 137 18.75 -16.68 10.55
N ASN A 138 17.61 -16.01 10.79
CA ASN A 138 16.41 -16.64 11.32
C ASN A 138 15.88 -17.72 10.35
N PRO A 139 15.76 -18.99 10.78
CA PRO A 139 15.45 -20.09 9.86
C PRO A 139 14.03 -20.02 9.29
N ILE A 140 13.06 -19.46 10.03
CA ILE A 140 11.68 -19.27 9.54
C ILE A 140 11.67 -18.23 8.43
N VAL A 141 12.30 -17.07 8.66
CA VAL A 141 12.35 -15.98 7.69
C VAL A 141 13.11 -16.39 6.44
N ARG A 142 14.23 -17.11 6.59
CA ARG A 142 15.00 -17.64 5.45
C ARG A 142 14.20 -18.63 4.62
N GLN A 143 13.51 -19.58 5.27
CA GLN A 143 12.68 -20.56 4.57
C GLN A 143 11.57 -19.88 3.77
N PHE A 144 10.87 -18.90 4.37
CA PHE A 144 9.87 -18.09 3.67
C PHE A 144 10.48 -17.34 2.49
N ALA A 145 11.59 -16.63 2.71
CA ALA A 145 12.21 -15.79 1.69
C ALA A 145 12.75 -16.61 0.51
N SER A 146 13.26 -17.82 0.74
CA SER A 146 13.74 -18.68 -0.34
C SER A 146 12.64 -19.53 -0.98
N GLY A 147 11.44 -19.59 -0.39
CA GLY A 147 10.40 -20.56 -0.77
C GLY A 147 10.84 -22.02 -0.59
N SER A 148 11.71 -22.30 0.39
CA SER A 148 12.24 -23.64 0.62
C SER A 148 11.19 -24.55 1.25
N LEU A 149 11.10 -25.80 0.77
CA LEU A 149 10.30 -26.84 1.42
C LEU A 149 10.99 -27.40 2.68
N ASP A 150 12.32 -27.29 2.75
CA ASP A 150 13.09 -27.70 3.92
C ASP A 150 13.18 -26.56 4.93
N GLY A 151 12.74 -26.82 6.16
CA GLY A 151 12.88 -25.91 7.29
C GLY A 151 11.87 -26.11 8.43
N PRO A 152 11.82 -25.14 9.37
CA PRO A 152 10.93 -25.18 10.52
C PRO A 152 9.45 -24.98 10.18
N ILE A 153 9.11 -24.21 9.13
CA ILE A 153 7.73 -24.05 8.66
C ILE A 153 7.28 -25.39 8.07
N LYS A 154 6.22 -25.94 8.63
CA LYS A 154 5.56 -27.16 8.16
C LYS A 154 4.32 -26.79 7.34
N TYR A 155 4.15 -27.47 6.22
CA TYR A 155 2.96 -27.41 5.36
C TYR A 155 2.20 -28.74 5.46
#